data_AF-A0A0B8P5H7-F1
#
_entry.id   AF-A0A0B8P5H7-F1
#
_cell.length_a   1.000
_cell.length_b   1.000
_cell.length_c   1.000
_cell.angle_alpha   90.00
_cell.angle_beta   90.00
_cell.angle_gamma   90.00
#
_symmetry.space_group_name_H-M   'P 1'
#
loop_
_entity.id
_entity.type
_entity.pdbx_description
1 polymer ?
#
loop_
_entity_poly.entity_id
_entity_poly.type
_entity_poly.pdbx_seq_one_letter_code
_entity_poly.pdbx_strand_id
1 'polypeptide(L)'
;MKKALLLALSAAVPLSAMADHDNTVIDGLDFGPLAQLVGTWQSTAAGGVDISPAQAGTPQGEGAPAITPFYETMTFEVAADAINASEQTLVALYYKQEVFRKADDSKFHDQRGYLIYDKDNQIVYNSFCVPRTTCITAEGVAGTDMTLKVSDRGVAESNFMKDNATTTDFSMTLKIEGDTLTYSQSTALNIYGKEFAHTDTSTLQRMK
;
A
#
# COMPACT_ATOMS: atom_id res chain seq x y z
N MET A 1 -5.74 -15.12 63.07
CA MET A 1 -5.71 -15.55 61.65
C MET A 1 -6.35 -14.44 60.80
N LYS A 2 -5.55 -13.62 60.12
CA LYS A 2 -6.05 -12.49 59.30
C LYS A 2 -6.42 -13.00 57.90
N LYS A 3 -7.68 -12.82 57.49
CA LYS A 3 -8.14 -13.09 56.12
C LYS A 3 -7.77 -11.91 55.24
N ALA A 4 -6.95 -12.15 54.21
CA ALA A 4 -6.70 -11.18 53.15
C ALA A 4 -7.78 -11.34 52.07
N LEU A 5 -8.46 -10.24 51.76
CA LEU A 5 -9.46 -10.12 50.71
C LEU A 5 -8.74 -9.80 49.39
N LEU A 6 -8.76 -10.71 48.41
CA LEU A 6 -8.27 -10.41 47.06
C LEU A 6 -9.37 -9.68 46.28
N LEU A 7 -9.10 -8.42 45.91
CA LEU A 7 -9.85 -7.71 44.88
C LEU A 7 -9.34 -8.21 43.51
N ALA A 8 -10.20 -8.87 42.74
CA ALA A 8 -9.95 -9.16 41.34
C ALA A 8 -10.35 -7.92 40.51
N LEU A 9 -9.37 -7.24 39.95
CA LEU A 9 -9.59 -6.16 38.98
C LEU A 9 -9.73 -6.82 37.59
N SER A 10 -10.96 -6.95 37.09
CA SER A 10 -11.22 -7.40 35.73
C SER A 10 -10.92 -6.26 34.76
N ALA A 11 -9.74 -6.27 34.13
CA ALA A 11 -9.48 -5.44 32.96
C ALA A 11 -10.27 -6.00 31.77
N ALA A 12 -11.28 -5.26 31.31
CA ALA A 12 -11.92 -5.54 30.03
C ALA A 12 -10.94 -5.21 28.92
N VAL A 13 -10.37 -6.23 28.30
CA VAL A 13 -9.63 -6.10 27.04
C VAL A 13 -10.68 -5.87 25.95
N PRO A 14 -10.58 -4.82 25.11
CA PRO A 14 -11.46 -4.72 23.95
C PRO A 14 -11.22 -5.94 23.07
N LEU A 15 -12.30 -6.62 22.70
CA LEU A 15 -12.27 -7.74 21.76
C LEU A 15 -11.70 -7.18 20.44
N SER A 16 -10.43 -7.45 20.15
CA SER A 16 -9.93 -7.38 18.79
C SER A 16 -10.78 -8.36 17.99
N ALA A 17 -11.61 -7.85 17.08
CA ALA A 17 -12.37 -8.68 16.17
C ALA A 17 -11.37 -9.55 15.40
N MET A 18 -11.39 -10.85 15.69
CA MET A 18 -10.70 -11.84 14.88
C MET A 18 -11.31 -11.73 13.48
N ALA A 19 -10.51 -11.36 12.49
CA ALA A 19 -10.94 -11.29 11.10
C ALA A 19 -11.35 -12.71 10.67
N ASP A 20 -12.65 -12.94 10.51
CA ASP A 20 -13.17 -14.11 9.81
C ASP A 20 -12.65 -14.01 8.37
N HIS A 21 -11.82 -14.96 7.94
CA HIS A 21 -11.21 -14.97 6.60
C HIS A 21 -12.24 -15.03 5.46
N ASP A 22 -13.52 -15.29 5.77
CA ASP A 22 -14.64 -15.33 4.84
C ASP A 22 -15.57 -14.11 4.92
N ASN A 23 -15.34 -13.16 5.83
CA ASN A 23 -16.20 -11.99 5.95
C ASN A 23 -15.73 -10.86 5.04
N THR A 24 -16.30 -10.79 3.84
CA THR A 24 -16.04 -9.71 2.89
C THR A 24 -16.91 -8.47 3.13
N VAL A 25 -17.88 -8.56 4.04
CA VAL A 25 -18.87 -7.50 4.29
C VAL A 25 -18.51 -6.72 5.55
N ILE A 26 -18.33 -5.40 5.39
CA ILE A 26 -18.06 -4.45 6.48
C ILE A 26 -19.11 -3.36 6.40
N ASP A 27 -19.82 -3.11 7.50
CA ASP A 27 -20.90 -2.12 7.61
C ASP A 27 -21.96 -2.22 6.49
N GLY A 28 -22.24 -3.45 6.03
CA GLY A 28 -23.24 -3.75 4.99
C GLY A 28 -22.72 -3.60 3.55
N LEU A 29 -21.46 -3.26 3.35
CA LEU A 29 -20.80 -3.14 2.04
C LEU A 29 -19.85 -4.32 1.81
N ASP A 30 -19.89 -4.91 0.61
CA ASP A 30 -19.04 -6.06 0.25
C ASP A 30 -17.74 -5.59 -0.41
N PHE A 31 -16.65 -5.60 0.36
CA PHE A 31 -15.29 -5.23 -0.06
C PHE A 31 -14.55 -6.36 -0.77
N GLY A 32 -15.17 -7.52 -0.95
CA GLY A 32 -14.55 -8.70 -1.54
C GLY A 32 -13.18 -9.00 -0.89
N PRO A 33 -12.11 -9.21 -1.69
CA PRO A 33 -10.78 -9.51 -1.14
C PRO A 33 -10.17 -8.35 -0.35
N LEU A 34 -10.60 -7.10 -0.58
CA LEU A 34 -10.05 -5.94 0.12
C LEU A 34 -10.48 -5.88 1.59
N ALA A 35 -11.58 -6.53 1.97
CA ALA A 35 -12.03 -6.60 3.38
C ALA A 35 -10.91 -7.04 4.32
N GLN A 36 -10.05 -7.97 3.84
CA GLN A 36 -8.93 -8.49 4.61
C GLN A 36 -7.84 -7.45 4.88
N LEU A 37 -7.75 -6.35 4.14
CA LEU A 37 -6.71 -5.34 4.35
C LEU A 37 -7.03 -4.39 5.51
N VAL A 38 -8.30 -4.26 5.92
CA VAL A 38 -8.71 -3.28 6.93
C VAL A 38 -7.89 -3.44 8.22
N GLY A 39 -7.31 -2.33 8.68
CA GLY A 39 -6.41 -2.27 9.83
C GLY A 39 -5.05 -1.68 9.51
N THR A 40 -4.12 -1.83 10.46
CA THR A 40 -2.75 -1.33 10.34
C THR A 40 -1.77 -2.50 10.23
N TRP A 41 -0.77 -2.34 9.37
CA TRP A 41 0.22 -3.33 9.01
C TRP A 41 1.61 -2.72 9.13
N GLN A 42 2.56 -3.48 9.62
CA GLN A 42 3.96 -3.05 9.74
C GLN A 42 4.88 -4.07 9.10
N SER A 43 5.96 -3.60 8.47
CA SER A 43 7.00 -4.47 7.94
C SER A 43 7.48 -5.47 9.00
N THR A 44 7.71 -6.72 8.60
CA THR A 44 8.41 -7.71 9.43
C THR A 44 9.80 -7.20 9.84
N ALA A 45 10.47 -7.87 10.79
CA ALA A 45 11.80 -7.48 11.25
C ALA A 45 12.86 -7.41 10.11
N ALA A 46 12.67 -8.19 9.03
CA ALA A 46 13.50 -8.10 7.83
C ALA A 46 13.45 -6.70 7.21
N GLY A 47 12.28 -6.05 7.23
CA GLY A 47 12.00 -4.81 6.53
C GLY A 47 11.73 -5.04 5.04
N GLY A 48 11.57 -3.95 4.31
CA GLY A 48 11.52 -3.95 2.85
C GLY A 48 12.83 -3.45 2.24
N VAL A 49 12.89 -3.54 0.91
CA VAL A 49 14.02 -3.06 0.10
C VAL A 49 13.49 -2.20 -1.05
N ASP A 50 14.01 -0.98 -1.12
CA ASP A 50 13.89 -0.06 -2.25
C ASP A 50 15.14 -0.20 -3.14
N ILE A 51 14.94 -0.33 -4.44
CA ILE A 51 15.96 -0.13 -5.47
C ILE A 51 15.55 1.11 -6.28
N SER A 52 16.31 2.20 -6.13
CA SER A 52 16.00 3.50 -6.72
C SER A 52 17.21 4.09 -7.46
N PRO A 53 17.01 5.05 -8.38
CA PRO A 53 18.11 5.74 -9.03
C PRO A 53 18.81 6.66 -8.02
N ALA A 54 20.11 6.47 -7.85
CA ALA A 54 20.93 7.28 -6.97
C ALA A 54 20.96 8.75 -7.41
N GLN A 55 21.03 9.67 -6.45
CA GLN A 55 21.11 11.10 -6.70
C GLN A 55 22.54 11.52 -7.08
N ALA A 56 22.68 12.68 -7.73
CA ALA A 56 23.98 13.31 -7.88
C ALA A 56 24.68 13.51 -6.52
N GLY A 57 25.99 13.27 -6.48
CA GLY A 57 26.81 13.44 -5.28
C GLY A 57 26.82 12.24 -4.31
N THR A 58 26.04 11.18 -4.57
CA THR A 58 26.20 9.93 -3.80
C THR A 58 27.39 9.11 -4.33
N PRO A 59 27.97 8.20 -3.52
CA PRO A 59 29.10 7.36 -3.95
C PRO A 59 28.80 6.46 -5.17
N GLN A 60 27.53 6.11 -5.40
CA GLN A 60 27.10 5.29 -6.53
C GLN A 60 27.17 6.04 -7.87
N GLY A 61 27.04 7.36 -7.84
CA GLY A 61 26.90 8.20 -9.03
C GLY A 61 25.46 8.35 -9.51
N GLU A 62 25.15 9.47 -10.16
CA GLU A 62 23.80 9.83 -10.58
C GLU A 62 23.18 8.76 -11.49
N GLY A 63 21.96 8.32 -11.13
CA GLY A 63 21.19 7.31 -11.83
C GLY A 63 21.74 5.89 -11.74
N ALA A 64 22.82 5.63 -10.99
CA ALA A 64 23.21 4.26 -10.66
C ALA A 64 22.20 3.64 -9.68
N PRO A 65 22.01 2.31 -9.65
CA PRO A 65 21.14 1.69 -8.65
C PRO A 65 21.64 1.93 -7.21
N ALA A 66 20.77 2.46 -6.37
CA ALA A 66 20.93 2.52 -4.93
C ALA A 66 19.96 1.56 -4.26
N ILE A 67 20.44 0.84 -3.24
CA ILE A 67 19.63 -0.11 -2.46
C ILE A 67 19.41 0.48 -1.07
N THR A 68 18.15 0.66 -0.68
CA THR A 68 17.76 1.25 0.60
C THR A 68 16.89 0.27 1.38
N PRO A 69 17.42 -0.38 2.43
CA PRO A 69 16.60 -1.12 3.38
C PRO A 69 15.69 -0.17 4.17
N PHE A 70 14.42 -0.54 4.31
CA PHE A 70 13.41 0.28 4.97
C PHE A 70 12.53 -0.51 5.93
N TYR A 71 11.81 0.20 6.79
CA TYR A 71 10.61 -0.29 7.46
C TYR A 71 9.44 0.62 7.11
N GLU A 72 8.23 0.11 7.26
CA GLU A 72 7.05 0.87 6.85
C GLU A 72 5.83 0.54 7.70
N THR A 73 4.82 1.40 7.58
CA THR A 73 3.47 1.16 8.06
C THR A 73 2.48 1.40 6.92
N MET A 74 1.57 0.45 6.71
CA MET A 74 0.39 0.62 5.85
C MET A 74 -0.87 0.61 6.72
N THR A 75 -1.77 1.56 6.49
CA THR A 75 -3.08 1.60 7.15
C THR A 75 -4.16 1.62 6.09
N PHE A 76 -5.18 0.76 6.26
CA PHE A 76 -6.35 0.67 5.41
C PHE A 76 -7.61 0.89 6.23
N GLU A 77 -8.45 1.81 5.80
CA GLU A 77 -9.67 2.22 6.51
C GLU A 77 -10.83 2.24 5.52
N VAL A 78 -12.03 1.87 5.99
CA VAL A 78 -13.24 1.97 5.16
C VAL A 78 -13.43 3.43 4.72
N ALA A 79 -13.62 3.64 3.41
CA ALA A 79 -13.85 4.97 2.87
C ALA A 79 -15.32 5.25 2.59
N ALA A 80 -15.81 4.76 1.45
CA ALA A 80 -17.13 5.04 0.93
C ALA A 80 -17.48 4.04 -0.18
N ASP A 81 -18.76 3.97 -0.51
CA ASP A 81 -19.26 3.42 -1.77
C ASP A 81 -19.44 4.53 -2.83
N ALA A 82 -19.52 4.13 -4.09
CA ALA A 82 -19.82 5.03 -5.20
C ALA A 82 -20.57 4.28 -6.30
N ILE A 83 -21.35 5.03 -7.09
CA ILE A 83 -21.97 4.53 -8.32
C ILE A 83 -21.49 5.41 -9.47
N ASN A 84 -20.69 4.84 -10.35
CA ASN A 84 -20.22 5.51 -11.57
C ASN A 84 -21.20 5.31 -12.71
N ALA A 85 -21.52 6.41 -13.40
CA ALA A 85 -22.38 6.42 -14.60
C ALA A 85 -23.71 5.66 -14.44
N SER A 86 -24.22 5.53 -13.20
CA SER A 86 -25.41 4.73 -12.87
C SER A 86 -25.32 3.23 -13.16
N GLU A 87 -24.13 2.69 -13.42
CA GLU A 87 -23.92 1.29 -13.85
C GLU A 87 -22.94 0.53 -12.96
N GLN A 88 -21.83 1.17 -12.57
CA GLN A 88 -20.75 0.50 -11.83
C GLN A 88 -20.83 0.85 -10.36
N THR A 89 -21.05 -0.17 -9.51
CA THR A 89 -21.04 -0.02 -8.05
C THR A 89 -19.65 -0.33 -7.51
N LEU A 90 -19.11 0.59 -6.71
CA LEU A 90 -17.77 0.53 -6.15
C LEU A 90 -17.82 0.64 -4.63
N VAL A 91 -16.88 -0.02 -3.96
CA VAL A 91 -16.58 0.21 -2.54
C VAL A 91 -15.10 0.43 -2.36
N ALA A 92 -14.71 1.36 -1.50
CA ALA A 92 -13.33 1.81 -1.41
C ALA A 92 -12.79 1.77 0.03
N LEU A 93 -11.50 1.44 0.14
CA LEU A 93 -10.69 1.68 1.32
C LEU A 93 -9.80 2.89 1.08
N TYR A 94 -9.72 3.81 2.05
CA TYR A 94 -8.57 4.70 2.14
C TYR A 94 -7.34 3.86 2.43
N TYR A 95 -6.21 4.21 1.85
CA TYR A 95 -4.95 3.69 2.34
C TYR A 95 -3.85 4.75 2.40
N LYS A 96 -2.96 4.54 3.36
CA LYS A 96 -1.68 5.25 3.45
C LYS A 96 -0.55 4.26 3.61
N GLN A 97 0.61 4.59 3.05
CA GLN A 97 1.85 3.87 3.19
C GLN A 97 2.95 4.88 3.55
N GLU A 98 3.61 4.65 4.68
CA GLU A 98 4.65 5.53 5.22
C GLU A 98 5.93 4.72 5.38
N VAL A 99 7.00 5.13 4.68
CA VAL A 99 8.24 4.35 4.57
C VAL A 99 9.43 5.14 5.10
N PHE A 100 10.24 4.47 5.94
CA PHE A 100 11.34 5.06 6.69
C PHE A 100 12.62 4.25 6.48
N ARG A 101 13.74 4.93 6.30
CA ARG A 101 15.04 4.26 6.14
C ARG A 101 15.43 3.57 7.44
N LYS A 102 15.94 2.34 7.35
CA LYS A 102 16.54 1.66 8.52
C LYS A 102 17.84 2.31 8.99
N ALA A 103 18.51 3.06 8.11
CA ALA A 103 19.81 3.66 8.41
C ALA A 103 19.72 4.82 9.40
N ASP A 104 18.65 5.62 9.34
CA ASP A 104 18.55 6.90 10.05
C ASP A 104 17.12 7.31 10.45
N ASP A 105 16.13 6.42 10.30
CA ASP A 105 14.71 6.68 10.60
C ASP A 105 14.07 7.84 9.81
N SER A 106 14.76 8.35 8.78
CA SER A 106 14.19 9.40 7.93
C SER A 106 13.06 8.84 7.07
N LYS A 107 11.93 9.55 7.06
CA LYS A 107 10.83 9.27 6.13
C LYS A 107 11.22 9.65 4.71
N PHE A 108 10.98 8.78 3.75
CA PHE A 108 11.41 9.01 2.37
C PHE A 108 10.41 8.64 1.29
N HIS A 109 9.34 7.96 1.68
CA HIS A 109 8.19 7.73 0.84
C HIS A 109 6.91 7.94 1.67
N ASP A 110 5.92 8.58 1.04
CA ASP A 110 4.55 8.70 1.54
C ASP A 110 3.64 8.50 0.34
N GLN A 111 2.68 7.59 0.48
CA GLN A 111 1.73 7.27 -0.58
C GLN A 111 0.34 7.22 0.02
N ARG A 112 -0.61 7.93 -0.61
CA ARG A 112 -1.99 8.09 -0.13
C ARG A 112 -2.96 7.87 -1.27
N GLY A 113 -4.01 7.09 -1.04
CA GLY A 113 -4.96 6.80 -2.09
C GLY A 113 -6.12 5.92 -1.66
N TYR A 114 -6.68 5.23 -2.65
CA TYR A 114 -7.77 4.29 -2.51
C TYR A 114 -7.42 2.95 -3.13
N LEU A 115 -7.79 1.87 -2.45
CA LEU A 115 -8.04 0.58 -3.08
C LEU A 115 -9.55 0.43 -3.23
N ILE A 116 -10.01 0.16 -4.44
CA ILE A 116 -11.42 0.21 -4.80
C ILE A 116 -11.80 -1.13 -5.41
N TYR A 117 -12.88 -1.74 -4.93
CA TYR A 117 -13.39 -2.99 -5.45
C TYR A 117 -14.63 -2.75 -6.32
N ASP A 118 -14.57 -3.25 -7.54
CA ASP A 118 -15.69 -3.40 -8.46
C ASP A 118 -16.13 -4.85 -8.48
N LYS A 119 -17.23 -5.11 -7.79
CA LYS A 119 -17.78 -6.45 -7.62
C LYS A 119 -18.34 -7.00 -8.93
N ASP A 120 -18.98 -6.18 -9.74
CA ASP A 120 -19.67 -6.66 -10.94
C ASP A 120 -18.65 -7.10 -12.00
N ASN A 121 -17.54 -6.38 -12.13
CA ASN A 121 -16.46 -6.70 -13.07
C ASN A 121 -15.34 -7.55 -12.48
N GLN A 122 -15.34 -7.80 -11.16
CA GLN A 122 -14.27 -8.52 -10.45
C GLN A 122 -12.89 -7.84 -10.64
N ILE A 123 -12.86 -6.52 -10.50
CA ILE A 123 -11.66 -5.68 -10.65
C ILE A 123 -11.34 -4.97 -9.34
N VAL A 124 -10.05 -4.84 -9.04
CA VAL A 124 -9.54 -3.91 -8.02
C VAL A 124 -8.83 -2.77 -8.73
N TYR A 125 -9.15 -1.54 -8.33
CA TYR A 125 -8.42 -0.35 -8.72
C TYR A 125 -7.53 0.13 -7.57
N ASN A 126 -6.35 0.61 -7.91
CA ASN A 126 -5.51 1.39 -7.01
C ASN A 126 -5.33 2.80 -7.59
N SER A 127 -5.81 3.80 -6.87
CA SER A 127 -5.65 5.21 -7.24
C SER A 127 -4.98 5.97 -6.11
N PHE A 128 -3.75 6.45 -6.31
CA PHE A 128 -2.97 7.10 -5.27
C PHE A 128 -2.11 8.24 -5.80
N CYS A 129 -1.60 9.05 -4.88
CA CYS A 129 -0.58 10.06 -5.15
C CYS A 129 0.58 9.94 -4.16
N VAL A 130 1.75 10.41 -4.60
CA VAL A 130 2.94 10.60 -3.77
C VAL A 130 3.26 12.10 -3.70
N PRO A 131 3.97 12.61 -2.66
CA PRO A 131 4.31 14.03 -2.49
C PRO A 131 5.42 14.51 -3.45
N ARG A 132 5.39 14.00 -4.69
CA ARG A 132 6.22 14.41 -5.83
C ARG A 132 5.37 15.02 -6.95
N THR A 133 4.08 15.26 -6.68
CA THR A 133 3.09 15.65 -7.69
C THR A 133 3.01 14.61 -8.80
N THR A 134 2.92 13.34 -8.40
CA THR A 134 2.69 12.19 -9.28
C THR A 134 1.57 11.35 -8.67
N CYS A 135 0.59 10.99 -9.48
CA CYS A 135 -0.53 10.15 -9.13
C CYS A 135 -0.66 9.01 -10.15
N ILE A 136 -1.12 7.87 -9.67
CA ILE A 136 -1.27 6.63 -10.43
C ILE A 136 -2.71 6.13 -10.31
N THR A 137 -3.27 5.65 -11.41
CA THR A 137 -4.47 4.80 -11.46
C THR A 137 -4.10 3.50 -12.16
N ALA A 138 -4.14 2.41 -11.40
CA ALA A 138 -3.85 1.06 -11.83
C ALA A 138 -5.04 0.14 -11.56
N GLU A 139 -5.16 -0.95 -12.31
CA GLU A 139 -6.25 -1.91 -12.18
C GLU A 139 -5.79 -3.35 -12.42
N GLY A 140 -6.53 -4.31 -11.87
CA GLY A 140 -6.26 -5.72 -12.06
C GLY A 140 -7.39 -6.60 -11.55
N VAL A 141 -7.33 -7.89 -11.88
CA VAL A 141 -8.33 -8.86 -11.44
C VAL A 141 -8.34 -8.95 -9.91
N ALA A 142 -9.52 -8.86 -9.32
CA ALA A 142 -9.71 -8.94 -7.88
C ALA A 142 -9.28 -10.32 -7.36
N GLY A 143 -8.53 -10.33 -6.26
CA GLY A 143 -8.11 -11.56 -5.60
C GLY A 143 -7.29 -11.27 -4.35
N THR A 144 -6.98 -12.32 -3.58
CA THR A 144 -6.01 -12.23 -2.49
C THR A 144 -4.58 -12.30 -3.00
N ASP A 145 -4.35 -12.76 -4.21
CA ASP A 145 -3.11 -12.65 -4.98
C ASP A 145 -3.46 -11.93 -6.28
N MET A 146 -3.09 -10.65 -6.37
CA MET A 146 -3.49 -9.78 -7.47
C MET A 146 -2.34 -8.93 -7.97
N THR A 147 -2.32 -8.67 -9.27
CA THR A 147 -1.38 -7.73 -9.90
C THR A 147 -2.17 -6.62 -10.58
N LEU A 148 -1.93 -5.40 -10.13
CA LEU A 148 -2.52 -4.17 -10.65
C LEU A 148 -1.53 -3.54 -11.62
N LYS A 149 -1.99 -3.14 -12.80
CA LYS A 149 -1.18 -2.47 -13.82
C LYS A 149 -1.75 -1.11 -14.13
N VAL A 150 -0.88 -0.15 -14.45
CA VAL A 150 -1.31 1.20 -14.82
C VAL A 150 -2.30 1.16 -15.99
N SER A 151 -3.33 2.00 -15.90
CA SER A 151 -4.27 2.21 -16.99
C SER A 151 -3.68 3.14 -18.07
N ASP A 152 -4.27 3.16 -19.27
CA ASP A 152 -3.77 3.95 -20.41
C ASP A 152 -3.57 5.45 -20.12
N ARG A 153 -4.37 6.01 -19.21
CA ARG A 153 -4.25 7.40 -18.73
C ARG A 153 -4.00 7.44 -17.22
N GLY A 154 -3.36 6.40 -16.72
CA GLY A 154 -3.19 6.16 -15.30
C GLY A 154 -2.10 6.99 -14.65
N VAL A 155 -1.23 7.65 -15.41
CA VAL A 155 -0.18 8.51 -14.86
C VAL A 155 -0.58 9.98 -14.99
N ALA A 156 -0.62 10.69 -13.87
CA ALA A 156 -0.74 12.14 -13.84
C ALA A 156 0.44 12.71 -13.05
N GLU A 157 1.17 13.65 -13.64
CA GLU A 157 2.38 14.20 -13.01
C GLU A 157 2.61 15.69 -13.34
N SER A 158 3.43 16.36 -12.53
CA SER A 158 3.83 17.75 -12.81
C SER A 158 4.66 17.86 -14.08
N ASN A 159 4.69 19.06 -14.69
CA ASN A 159 5.56 19.33 -15.84
C ASN A 159 7.04 19.04 -15.54
N PHE A 160 7.50 19.32 -14.32
CA PHE A 160 8.88 19.02 -13.93
C PHE A 160 9.14 17.51 -13.94
N MET A 161 8.25 16.71 -13.36
CA MET A 161 8.37 15.25 -13.37
C MET A 161 8.32 14.71 -14.80
N LYS A 162 7.36 15.19 -15.61
CA LYS A 162 7.26 14.85 -17.03
C LYS A 162 8.56 15.09 -17.80
N ASP A 163 9.23 16.22 -17.56
CA ASP A 163 10.40 16.61 -18.35
C ASP A 163 11.71 15.98 -17.83
N ASN A 164 11.76 15.53 -16.56
CA ASN A 164 13.02 15.14 -15.90
C ASN A 164 13.04 13.72 -15.29
N ALA A 165 11.88 13.15 -14.98
CA ALA A 165 11.73 11.91 -14.23
C ALA A 165 10.37 11.23 -14.48
N THR A 166 9.91 11.19 -15.74
CA THR A 166 8.55 10.77 -16.08
C THR A 166 8.31 9.29 -15.76
N THR A 167 7.16 8.99 -15.17
CA THR A 167 6.70 7.60 -15.01
C THR A 167 6.08 7.10 -16.30
N THR A 168 6.65 6.04 -16.88
CA THR A 168 6.18 5.46 -18.14
C THR A 168 5.35 4.20 -17.96
N ASP A 169 5.52 3.50 -16.85
CA ASP A 169 4.76 2.30 -16.50
C ASP A 169 4.73 2.10 -14.98
N PHE A 170 3.71 1.41 -14.49
CA PHE A 170 3.59 1.03 -13.09
C PHE A 170 2.87 -0.31 -12.95
N SER A 171 3.38 -1.13 -12.03
CA SER A 171 2.68 -2.34 -11.58
C SER A 171 2.85 -2.56 -10.08
N MET A 172 1.83 -3.14 -9.45
CA MET A 172 1.85 -3.54 -8.05
C MET A 172 1.25 -4.93 -7.90
N THR A 173 2.01 -5.87 -7.35
CA THR A 173 1.51 -7.17 -6.92
C THR A 173 1.25 -7.13 -5.41
N LEU A 174 0.09 -7.62 -4.99
CA LEU A 174 -0.36 -7.74 -3.62
C LEU A 174 -0.71 -9.20 -3.35
N LYS A 175 -0.20 -9.74 -2.23
CA LYS A 175 -0.55 -11.06 -1.73
C LYS A 175 -0.98 -10.99 -0.27
N ILE A 176 -2.23 -11.34 -0.01
CA ILE A 176 -2.90 -11.28 1.28
C ILE A 176 -3.09 -12.71 1.78
N GLU A 177 -2.40 -13.04 2.87
CA GLU A 177 -2.42 -14.36 3.50
C GLU A 177 -2.68 -14.19 4.99
N GLY A 178 -3.96 -14.00 5.32
CA GLY A 178 -4.44 -13.77 6.68
C GLY A 178 -3.89 -12.48 7.31
N ASP A 179 -2.98 -12.62 8.28
CA ASP A 179 -2.30 -11.49 8.93
C ASP A 179 -0.95 -11.17 8.27
N THR A 180 -0.67 -11.73 7.08
CA THR A 180 0.51 -11.41 6.27
C THR A 180 0.12 -10.71 4.98
N LEU A 181 0.78 -9.59 4.69
CA LEU A 181 0.67 -8.86 3.44
C LEU A 181 2.04 -8.81 2.78
N THR A 182 2.18 -9.34 1.57
CA THR A 182 3.40 -9.19 0.77
C THR A 182 3.08 -8.33 -0.43
N TYR A 183 3.99 -7.43 -0.80
CA TYR A 183 3.86 -6.68 -2.03
C TYR A 183 5.18 -6.53 -2.79
N SER A 184 5.03 -6.28 -4.09
CA SER A 184 6.10 -5.79 -4.98
C SER A 184 5.52 -4.67 -5.83
N GLN A 185 6.17 -3.51 -5.84
CA GLN A 185 5.86 -2.39 -6.72
C GLN A 185 7.02 -2.20 -7.70
N SER A 186 6.69 -1.92 -8.96
CA SER A 186 7.65 -1.54 -9.99
C SER A 186 7.14 -0.29 -10.69
N THR A 187 7.95 0.76 -10.70
CA THR A 187 7.72 2.00 -11.41
C THR A 187 8.80 2.14 -12.47
N ALA A 188 8.42 2.12 -13.75
CA ALA A 188 9.34 2.42 -14.83
C ALA A 188 9.46 3.94 -14.97
N LEU A 189 10.69 4.43 -14.88
CA LEU A 189 11.03 5.84 -14.94
C LEU A 189 11.94 6.11 -16.13
N ASN A 190 11.72 7.25 -16.80
CA ASN A 190 12.74 7.90 -17.61
C ASN A 190 13.34 9.04 -16.80
N ILE A 191 14.53 8.81 -16.22
CA ILE A 191 15.17 9.72 -15.28
C ILE A 191 16.68 9.76 -15.53
N TYR A 192 17.28 10.96 -15.42
CA TYR A 192 18.69 11.19 -15.75
C TYR A 192 19.06 10.72 -17.17
N GLY A 193 18.14 10.89 -18.12
CA GLY A 193 18.35 10.57 -19.54
C GLY A 193 18.35 9.07 -19.87
N LYS A 194 17.86 8.20 -18.99
CA LYS A 194 17.79 6.75 -19.21
C LYS A 194 16.57 6.12 -18.54
N GLU A 195 16.23 4.92 -19.00
CA GLU A 195 15.23 4.07 -18.36
C GLU A 195 15.77 3.51 -17.04
N PHE A 196 14.92 3.45 -16.02
CA PHE A 196 15.21 2.85 -14.72
C PHE A 196 13.96 2.15 -14.18
N ALA A 197 14.10 0.89 -13.76
CA ALA A 197 13.05 0.17 -13.04
C ALA A 197 13.24 0.39 -11.53
N HIS A 198 12.45 1.29 -10.95
CA HIS A 198 12.42 1.52 -9.51
C HIS A 198 11.51 0.49 -8.87
N THR A 199 12.01 -0.25 -7.88
CA THR A 199 11.27 -1.35 -7.26
C THR A 199 11.26 -1.26 -5.76
N ASP A 200 10.10 -1.51 -5.16
CA ASP A 200 9.91 -1.63 -3.72
C ASP A 200 9.30 -2.99 -3.40
N THR A 201 9.86 -3.69 -2.42
CA THR A 201 9.35 -5.00 -1.99
C THR A 201 9.34 -5.09 -0.47
N SER A 202 8.30 -5.71 0.09
CA SER A 202 8.18 -5.88 1.54
C SER A 202 7.17 -6.96 1.90
N THR A 203 7.32 -7.47 3.12
CA THR A 203 6.34 -8.32 3.79
C THR A 203 5.98 -7.67 5.13
N LEU A 204 4.69 -7.47 5.36
CA LEU A 204 4.10 -6.86 6.52
C LEU A 204 3.28 -7.86 7.33
N GLN A 205 3.13 -7.55 8.61
CA GLN A 205 2.25 -8.25 9.55
C GLN A 205 1.16 -7.29 10.04
N ARG A 206 -0.06 -7.80 10.17
CA ARG A 206 -1.16 -7.04 10.77
C ARG A 206 -0.84 -6.77 12.25
N MET A 207 -1.08 -5.54 12.69
CA MET A 207 -1.02 -5.17 14.10
C MET A 207 -2.30 -5.67 14.80
N LYS A 208 -2.13 -6.21 16.02
CA LYS A 208 -3.23 -6.74 16.85
C LYS A 208 -3.80 -5.70 17.79
#